data_AF-A0A2N2PPK4-F1
#
_entry.id   AF-A0A2N2PPK4-F1
#
_cell.length_a   1.000
_cell.length_b   1.000
_cell.length_c   1.000
_cell.angle_alpha   90.00
_cell.angle_beta   90.00
_cell.angle_gamma   90.00
#
_symmetry.space_group_name_H-M   'P 1'
#
loop_
_entity.id
_entity.type
_entity.pdbx_description
1 polymer ?
#
loop_
_entity_poly.entity_id
_entity_poly.type
_entity_poly.pdbx_seq_one_letter_code
_entity_poly.pdbx_strand_id
1 'polypeptide(L)'
;SHPDVVQSGHGHGLSQKGTGRWARGNLSYNINTDLGAWSVSWPNRFQILTHYYTGIHVRDAGSSNAIQTPNRRFNVLWTQWARPSGYPTGLCSRVDLWLHNTGTTTWQPTEVGVGYCWGTTCTMAGYLPRQVIPGADLLIPLTVGPGSGYLYIDLYYKPYYQSSPTWFGPTAWQRQFIGNFTTVRSCRYLPAIERGYILAQ
;
A
#
# COMPACT_ATOMS: atom_id res chain seq x y z
N SER A 1 -10.98 -8.48 2.77
CA SER A 1 -11.42 -8.47 1.35
C SER A 1 -11.16 -9.82 0.68
N HIS A 2 -12.19 -10.53 0.22
CA HIS A 2 -12.03 -11.76 -0.58
C HIS A 2 -11.66 -11.38 -2.02
N PRO A 3 -10.46 -11.71 -2.55
CA PRO A 3 -10.07 -11.37 -3.91
C PRO A 3 -10.42 -12.47 -4.92
N ASP A 4 -11.30 -13.40 -4.54
CA ASP A 4 -11.77 -14.43 -5.44
C ASP A 4 -12.76 -13.85 -6.43
N VAL A 5 -12.34 -13.81 -7.70
CA VAL A 5 -13.21 -13.35 -8.77
C VAL A 5 -14.31 -14.39 -9.08
N VAL A 6 -14.25 -15.59 -8.48
CA VAL A 6 -15.31 -16.61 -8.43
C VAL A 6 -15.17 -17.46 -7.15
N GLN A 7 -16.28 -17.85 -6.52
CA GLN A 7 -16.31 -18.85 -5.43
C GLN A 7 -16.17 -20.28 -6.00
N SER A 8 -14.98 -20.64 -6.47
CA SER A 8 -14.69 -21.99 -6.97
C SER A 8 -13.38 -22.49 -6.36
N GLY A 9 -13.42 -23.68 -5.77
CA GLY A 9 -12.30 -24.26 -5.01
C GLY A 9 -12.53 -24.27 -3.50
N HIS A 10 -11.53 -24.72 -2.75
CA HIS A 10 -11.62 -24.92 -1.30
C HIS A 10 -11.42 -23.63 -0.47
N GLY A 11 -11.24 -22.46 -1.11
CA GLY A 11 -11.16 -21.16 -0.42
C GLY A 11 -9.95 -20.96 0.50
N HIS A 12 -8.91 -21.79 0.36
CA HIS A 12 -7.69 -21.68 1.17
C HIS A 12 -6.47 -21.45 0.28
N GLY A 13 -5.52 -20.68 0.79
CA GLY A 13 -4.27 -20.37 0.10
C GLY A 13 -4.43 -19.27 -0.94
N LEU A 14 -3.80 -19.45 -2.11
CA LEU A 14 -3.66 -18.41 -3.12
C LEU A 14 -4.72 -18.54 -4.21
N SER A 15 -5.48 -17.46 -4.44
CA SER A 15 -6.38 -17.36 -5.58
C SER A 15 -5.60 -17.12 -6.86
N GLN A 16 -5.72 -18.02 -7.84
CA GLN A 16 -5.06 -17.89 -9.14
C GLN A 16 -5.61 -16.68 -9.92
N LYS A 17 -6.94 -16.49 -9.92
CA LYS A 17 -7.58 -15.34 -10.57
C LYS A 17 -7.29 -14.04 -9.83
N GLY A 18 -7.38 -14.05 -8.51
CA GLY A 18 -7.01 -12.89 -7.69
C GLY A 18 -5.54 -12.50 -7.88
N THR A 19 -4.65 -13.47 -8.05
CA THR A 19 -3.24 -13.24 -8.40
C THR A 19 -3.08 -12.55 -9.76
N GLY A 20 -3.76 -13.05 -10.80
CA GLY A 20 -3.80 -12.39 -12.10
C GLY A 20 -4.30 -10.95 -12.02
N ARG A 21 -5.36 -10.71 -11.23
CA ARG A 21 -5.90 -9.37 -10.95
C ARG A 21 -4.87 -8.45 -10.28
N TRP A 22 -4.19 -8.90 -9.22
CA TRP A 22 -3.19 -8.07 -8.52
C TRP A 22 -1.98 -7.76 -9.40
N ALA A 23 -1.51 -8.73 -10.18
CA ALA A 23 -0.39 -8.53 -11.10
C ALA A 23 -0.73 -7.54 -12.24
N ARG A 24 -1.96 -7.59 -12.74
CA ARG A 24 -2.42 -6.81 -13.89
C ARG A 24 -3.03 -5.45 -13.54
N GLY A 25 -3.52 -5.27 -12.31
CA GLY A 25 -4.04 -4.02 -11.77
C GLY A 25 -5.10 -3.34 -12.63
N ASN A 26 -4.70 -2.30 -13.38
CA ASN A 26 -5.58 -1.53 -14.26
C ASN A 26 -6.08 -2.32 -15.50
N LEU A 27 -5.68 -3.59 -15.61
CA LEU A 27 -6.18 -4.53 -16.60
C LEU A 27 -6.88 -5.69 -15.87
N SER A 28 -8.02 -6.12 -16.41
CA SER A 28 -8.77 -7.31 -15.92
C SER A 28 -7.90 -8.56 -15.81
N TYR A 29 -8.24 -9.49 -14.90
CA TYR A 29 -7.58 -10.80 -14.83
C TYR A 29 -7.85 -11.63 -16.11
N ASN A 30 -9.01 -11.43 -16.74
CA ASN A 30 -9.37 -12.05 -18.02
C ASN A 30 -8.73 -11.26 -19.17
N ILE A 31 -7.96 -11.93 -20.02
CA ILE A 31 -7.29 -11.29 -21.17
C ILE A 31 -8.27 -10.85 -22.28
N ASN A 32 -9.45 -11.48 -22.34
CA ASN A 32 -10.45 -11.29 -23.39
C ASN A 32 -11.63 -10.40 -22.96
N THR A 33 -11.70 -9.98 -21.69
CA THR A 33 -12.83 -9.19 -21.18
C THR A 33 -12.35 -8.27 -20.07
N ASP A 34 -12.50 -6.96 -20.27
CA ASP A 34 -12.23 -5.98 -19.23
C ASP A 34 -13.36 -5.99 -18.19
N LEU A 35 -13.06 -6.52 -17.01
CA LEU A 35 -13.96 -6.57 -15.85
C LEU A 35 -13.74 -5.37 -14.91
N GLY A 36 -13.03 -4.34 -15.38
CA GLY A 36 -12.76 -3.10 -14.68
C GLY A 36 -11.30 -2.98 -14.24
N ALA A 37 -10.75 -1.79 -14.44
CA ALA A 37 -9.41 -1.42 -14.00
C ALA A 37 -9.36 -1.27 -12.47
N TRP A 38 -8.45 -2.00 -11.82
CA TRP A 38 -8.14 -1.75 -10.40
C TRP A 38 -7.19 -0.58 -10.22
N SER A 39 -7.35 0.12 -9.10
CA SER A 39 -6.56 1.31 -8.77
C SER A 39 -5.10 1.01 -8.37
N VAL A 40 -4.74 -0.28 -8.24
CA VAL A 40 -3.43 -0.75 -7.80
C VAL A 40 -2.96 -1.97 -8.61
N SER A 41 -1.65 -2.02 -8.88
CA SER A 41 -0.95 -3.20 -9.42
C SER A 41 0.24 -3.57 -8.54
N TRP A 42 0.53 -4.87 -8.44
CA TRP A 42 1.67 -5.41 -7.69
C TRP A 42 2.61 -6.17 -8.64
N PRO A 43 3.65 -5.50 -9.16
CA PRO A 43 4.57 -6.14 -10.10
C PRO A 43 5.52 -7.15 -9.42
N ASN A 44 5.68 -7.08 -8.09
CA ASN A 44 6.51 -8.02 -7.35
C ASN A 44 5.70 -9.24 -6.89
N ARG A 45 6.11 -10.44 -7.33
CA ARG A 45 5.49 -11.72 -6.93
C ARG A 45 5.43 -11.92 -5.42
N PHE A 46 6.38 -11.38 -4.65
CA PHE A 46 6.36 -11.49 -3.20
C PHE A 46 5.22 -10.68 -2.57
N GLN A 47 4.78 -9.58 -3.17
CA GLN A 47 3.59 -8.85 -2.71
C GLN A 47 2.35 -9.73 -2.80
N ILE A 48 2.21 -10.47 -3.91
CA ILE A 48 1.08 -11.40 -4.09
C ILE A 48 1.16 -12.55 -3.09
N LEU A 49 2.32 -13.22 -2.98
CA LEU A 49 2.47 -14.37 -2.07
C LEU A 49 2.20 -13.98 -0.62
N THR A 50 2.76 -12.87 -0.15
CA THR A 50 2.61 -12.43 1.25
C THR A 50 1.24 -11.82 1.56
N HIS A 51 0.42 -11.53 0.55
CA HIS A 51 -0.99 -11.17 0.72
C HIS A 51 -1.86 -12.39 1.02
N TYR A 52 -1.63 -13.52 0.33
CA TYR A 52 -2.39 -14.76 0.58
C TYR A 52 -1.84 -15.54 1.78
N TYR A 53 -0.54 -15.44 2.03
CA TYR A 53 0.15 -16.09 3.14
C TYR A 53 0.78 -15.02 4.04
N THR A 54 -0.01 -14.51 4.98
CA THR A 54 0.41 -13.43 5.87
C THR A 54 1.26 -13.95 7.02
N GLY A 55 2.17 -13.12 7.57
CA GLY A 55 3.00 -13.53 8.72
C GLY A 55 4.15 -14.48 8.38
N ILE A 56 4.42 -14.75 7.10
CA ILE A 56 5.48 -15.67 6.65
C ILE A 56 6.69 -14.96 6.06
N HIS A 57 7.79 -15.69 5.90
CA HIS A 57 8.90 -15.31 5.04
C HIS A 57 9.00 -16.25 3.84
N VAL A 58 9.28 -15.70 2.67
CA VAL A 58 9.78 -16.48 1.56
C VAL A 58 11.27 -16.70 1.76
N ARG A 59 11.73 -17.95 1.57
CA ARG A 59 13.13 -18.36 1.69
C ARG A 59 13.59 -19.01 0.40
N ASP A 60 14.83 -18.78 0.04
CA ASP A 60 15.46 -19.45 -1.09
C ASP A 60 16.19 -20.71 -0.60
N ALA A 61 15.64 -21.87 -0.93
CA ALA A 61 16.22 -23.16 -0.59
C ALA A 61 17.58 -23.40 -1.25
N GLY A 62 17.82 -22.81 -2.44
CA GLY A 62 19.10 -22.91 -3.13
C GLY A 62 20.21 -22.04 -2.51
N SER A 63 19.84 -21.07 -1.68
CA SER A 63 20.76 -20.14 -1.02
C SER A 63 20.75 -20.32 0.50
N SER A 64 20.93 -21.56 0.98
CA SER A 64 20.99 -21.88 2.42
C SER A 64 19.79 -21.34 3.22
N ASN A 65 18.58 -21.38 2.64
CA ASN A 65 17.35 -20.84 3.22
C ASN A 65 17.37 -19.33 3.50
N ALA A 66 18.12 -18.56 2.69
CA ALA A 66 18.19 -17.11 2.79
C ALA A 66 16.80 -16.46 2.65
N ILE A 67 16.47 -15.56 3.57
CA ILE A 67 15.19 -14.84 3.60
C ILE A 67 15.13 -13.82 2.46
N GLN A 68 14.08 -13.90 1.64
CA GLN A 68 13.88 -13.09 0.44
C GLN A 68 12.92 -11.90 0.66
N THR A 69 12.34 -11.79 1.87
CA THR A 69 11.28 -10.82 2.17
C THR A 69 11.56 -10.16 3.52
N PRO A 70 11.53 -8.82 3.63
CA PRO A 70 11.85 -8.14 4.89
C PRO A 70 10.73 -8.27 5.91
N ASN A 71 10.98 -8.06 7.21
CA ASN A 71 9.93 -8.19 8.24
C ASN A 71 8.76 -7.19 8.05
N ARG A 72 9.09 -5.98 7.58
CA ARG A 72 8.17 -4.86 7.41
C ARG A 72 7.79 -4.71 5.94
N ARG A 73 6.55 -5.06 5.61
CA ARG A 73 6.01 -5.11 4.24
C ARG A 73 4.54 -4.75 4.28
N PHE A 74 4.07 -4.06 3.26
CA PHE A 74 2.66 -3.73 3.12
C PHE A 74 2.23 -3.88 1.66
N ASN A 75 0.94 -4.08 1.46
CA ASN A 75 0.34 -3.89 0.15
C ASN A 75 -0.76 -2.84 0.26
N VAL A 76 -0.94 -2.08 -0.81
CA VAL A 76 -2.14 -1.26 -0.99
C VAL A 76 -3.15 -2.09 -1.76
N LEU A 77 -4.32 -2.32 -1.17
CA LEU A 77 -5.40 -3.09 -1.75
C LEU A 77 -6.27 -2.24 -2.70
N TRP A 78 -6.36 -0.95 -2.39
CA TRP A 78 -7.20 0.00 -3.13
C TRP A 78 -6.84 1.45 -2.77
N THR A 79 -7.15 2.34 -3.70
CA THR A 79 -6.92 3.78 -3.60
C THR A 79 -8.07 4.53 -4.25
N GLN A 80 -8.53 5.60 -3.60
CA GLN A 80 -9.51 6.52 -4.19
C GLN A 80 -9.15 7.96 -3.88
N TRP A 81 -9.21 8.80 -4.89
CA TRP A 81 -9.12 10.24 -4.72
C TRP A 81 -10.46 10.79 -4.24
N ALA A 82 -10.44 11.70 -3.28
CA ALA A 82 -11.65 12.33 -2.74
C ALA A 82 -12.41 13.20 -3.77
N ARG A 83 -11.90 13.38 -4.99
CA ARG A 83 -12.57 14.12 -6.07
C ARG A 83 -13.01 13.17 -7.20
N PRO A 84 -14.32 13.04 -7.48
CA PRO A 84 -14.84 12.19 -8.56
C PRO A 84 -14.47 12.67 -9.97
N SER A 85 -14.22 13.97 -10.16
CA SER A 85 -13.95 14.58 -11.47
C SER A 85 -12.47 14.88 -11.66
N GLY A 86 -11.70 13.84 -11.96
CA GLY A 86 -10.36 14.01 -12.52
C GLY A 86 -9.26 14.35 -11.52
N TYR A 87 -8.11 13.78 -11.84
CA TYR A 87 -6.80 13.91 -11.21
C TYR A 87 -6.50 15.24 -10.53
N PRO A 88 -5.63 15.23 -9.50
CA PRO A 88 -5.26 16.43 -8.75
C PRO A 88 -4.69 17.48 -9.69
N THR A 89 -5.49 18.49 -10.01
CA THR A 89 -5.06 19.73 -10.66
C THR A 89 -5.20 20.85 -9.63
N GLY A 90 -4.09 21.43 -9.22
CA GLY A 90 -4.08 22.71 -8.50
C GLY A 90 -4.13 22.70 -6.97
N LEU A 91 -4.57 21.63 -6.30
CA LEU A 91 -4.83 21.63 -4.85
C LEU A 91 -4.28 20.39 -4.12
N CYS A 92 -3.98 20.53 -2.83
CA CYS A 92 -3.72 19.40 -1.93
C CYS A 92 -4.82 18.37 -2.08
N SER A 93 -4.41 17.14 -2.30
CA SER A 93 -5.33 16.09 -2.70
C SER A 93 -5.29 14.98 -1.69
N ARG A 94 -6.49 14.60 -1.25
CA ARG A 94 -6.70 13.48 -0.36
C ARG A 94 -6.85 12.21 -1.18
N VAL A 95 -6.06 11.21 -0.82
CA VAL A 95 -6.18 9.85 -1.31
C VAL A 95 -6.53 8.95 -0.12
N ASP A 96 -7.66 8.26 -0.21
CA ASP A 96 -8.00 7.20 0.72
C ASP A 96 -7.25 5.93 0.31
N LEU A 97 -6.57 5.31 1.26
CA LEU A 97 -5.69 4.17 1.06
C LEU A 97 -6.17 2.99 1.88
N TRP A 98 -6.48 1.87 1.24
CA TRP A 98 -6.71 0.61 1.93
C TRP A 98 -5.40 -0.18 1.98
N LEU A 99 -4.77 -0.21 3.15
CA LEU A 99 -3.52 -0.92 3.41
C LEU A 99 -3.77 -2.31 3.99
N HIS A 100 -2.85 -3.23 3.70
CA HIS A 100 -2.82 -4.57 4.26
C HIS A 100 -1.43 -4.87 4.82
N ASN A 101 -1.35 -5.37 6.05
CA ASN A 101 -0.09 -5.77 6.67
C ASN A 101 0.36 -7.15 6.17
N THR A 102 1.22 -7.16 5.16
CA THR A 102 1.85 -8.37 4.61
C THR A 102 3.17 -8.74 5.30
N GLY A 103 3.52 -8.03 6.37
CA GLY A 103 4.73 -8.25 7.16
C GLY A 103 4.65 -9.48 8.06
N THR A 104 5.68 -9.63 8.88
CA THR A 104 5.74 -10.64 9.96
C THR A 104 5.59 -10.03 11.35
N THR A 105 5.55 -8.70 11.43
CA THR A 105 5.42 -7.98 12.71
C THR A 105 4.20 -7.09 12.72
N THR A 106 3.64 -6.94 13.91
CA THR A 106 2.63 -5.94 14.21
C THR A 106 3.20 -4.54 14.00
N TRP A 107 2.43 -3.65 13.37
CA TRP A 107 2.76 -2.23 13.25
C TRP A 107 2.22 -1.47 14.45
N GLN A 108 3.09 -0.76 15.14
CA GLN A 108 2.70 0.09 16.27
C GLN A 108 2.42 1.53 15.82
N PRO A 109 1.35 2.16 16.32
CA PRO A 109 0.96 3.52 15.92
C PRO A 109 1.93 4.61 16.41
N THR A 110 2.93 4.29 17.22
CA THR A 110 4.00 5.21 17.65
C THR A 110 5.31 5.00 16.92
N GLU A 111 5.37 4.01 16.03
CA GLU A 111 6.60 3.59 15.38
C GLU A 111 6.45 3.52 13.86
N VAL A 112 5.27 3.13 13.37
CA VAL A 112 4.99 3.02 11.94
C VAL A 112 4.11 4.17 11.51
N GLY A 113 4.47 4.79 10.40
CA GLY A 113 3.69 5.83 9.75
C GLY A 113 3.61 5.66 8.25
N VAL A 114 2.76 6.45 7.64
CA VAL A 114 2.57 6.53 6.19
C VAL A 114 3.15 7.84 5.67
N GLY A 115 3.68 7.79 4.46
CA GLY A 115 4.07 8.97 3.73
C GLY A 115 3.95 8.77 2.23
N TYR A 116 4.40 9.78 1.51
CA TYR A 116 4.37 9.80 0.06
C TYR A 116 5.69 10.28 -0.50
N CYS A 117 6.01 9.87 -1.73
CA CYS A 117 7.20 10.29 -2.43
C CYS A 117 6.86 10.84 -3.81
N TRP A 118 7.44 11.98 -4.15
CA TRP A 118 7.49 12.50 -5.52
C TRP A 118 8.84 12.09 -6.12
N GLY A 119 8.81 11.03 -6.93
CA GLY A 119 10.04 10.35 -7.38
C GLY A 119 10.87 9.83 -6.20
N THR A 120 12.06 10.40 -6.01
CA THR A 120 12.99 10.01 -4.93
C THR A 120 12.78 10.78 -3.63
N THR A 121 12.04 11.90 -3.66
CA THR A 121 11.84 12.77 -2.50
C THR A 121 10.62 12.33 -1.72
N CYS A 122 10.83 11.87 -0.48
CA CYS A 122 9.77 11.36 0.38
C CYS A 122 9.43 12.32 1.52
N THR A 123 8.14 12.41 1.85
CA THR A 123 7.60 13.20 2.96
C THR A 123 6.85 12.26 3.92
N MET A 124 7.21 12.30 5.20
CA MET A 124 6.41 11.66 6.24
C MET A 124 5.11 12.42 6.42
N ALA A 125 3.97 11.74 6.30
CA ALA A 125 2.67 12.38 6.52
C ALA A 125 2.23 12.21 7.97
N GLY A 126 2.37 11.02 8.55
CA GLY A 126 2.07 10.82 9.96
C GLY A 126 2.06 9.36 10.38
N TYR A 127 1.94 9.15 11.69
CA TYR A 127 1.85 7.81 12.24
C TYR A 127 0.48 7.16 12.04
N LEU A 128 0.45 5.83 12.03
CA LEU A 128 -0.78 5.08 11.91
C LEU A 128 -1.74 5.41 13.08
N PRO A 129 -3.07 5.43 12.84
CA PRO A 129 -4.05 5.75 13.87
C PRO A 129 -4.26 4.62 14.89
N ARG A 130 -3.85 3.38 14.57
CA ARG A 130 -4.00 2.20 15.42
C ARG A 130 -2.94 1.15 15.10
N GLN A 131 -2.84 0.16 15.98
CA GLN A 131 -2.06 -1.04 15.75
C GLN A 131 -2.65 -1.86 14.58
N VAL A 132 -1.77 -2.46 13.76
CA VAL A 132 -2.17 -3.36 12.66
C VAL A 132 -1.35 -4.64 12.74
N ILE A 133 -2.00 -5.75 13.09
CA ILE A 133 -1.36 -7.09 13.15
C ILE A 133 -1.13 -7.65 11.73
N PRO A 134 -0.21 -8.62 11.53
CA PRO A 134 -0.05 -9.29 10.25
C PRO A 134 -1.37 -9.86 9.73
N GLY A 135 -1.66 -9.63 8.46
CA GLY A 135 -2.89 -10.02 7.78
C GLY A 135 -4.10 -9.11 8.03
N ALA A 136 -3.99 -8.10 8.89
CA ALA A 136 -5.05 -7.12 9.09
C ALA A 136 -4.96 -5.96 8.10
N ASP A 137 -6.11 -5.35 7.87
CA ASP A 137 -6.28 -4.21 6.99
C ASP A 137 -6.44 -2.89 7.76
N LEU A 138 -6.11 -1.78 7.09
CA LEU A 138 -6.28 -0.44 7.61
C LEU A 138 -6.63 0.54 6.47
N LEU A 139 -7.76 1.23 6.59
CA LEU A 139 -8.10 2.36 5.74
C LEU A 139 -7.49 3.64 6.32
N ILE A 140 -6.77 4.41 5.50
CA ILE A 140 -6.16 5.68 5.89
C ILE A 140 -6.46 6.77 4.85
N PRO A 141 -7.07 7.88 5.27
CA PRO A 141 -7.09 9.09 4.46
C PRO A 141 -5.73 9.79 4.53
N LEU A 142 -5.04 9.89 3.41
CA LEU A 142 -3.74 10.53 3.29
C LEU A 142 -3.85 11.86 2.54
N THR A 143 -3.38 12.94 3.15
CA THR A 143 -3.21 14.22 2.47
C THR A 143 -1.84 14.28 1.80
N VAL A 144 -1.82 14.46 0.48
CA VAL A 144 -0.59 14.62 -0.31
C VAL A 144 -0.32 16.09 -0.54
N GLY A 145 0.87 16.53 -0.13
CA GLY A 145 1.37 17.89 -0.35
C GLY A 145 1.90 18.15 -1.76
N PRO A 146 2.35 19.39 -2.03
CA PRO A 146 2.78 19.80 -3.36
C PRO A 146 3.98 19.00 -3.89
N GLY A 147 4.02 18.81 -5.20
CA GLY A 147 5.04 18.09 -5.94
C GLY A 147 4.61 17.79 -7.36
N SER A 148 5.53 17.28 -8.18
CA SER A 148 5.27 16.98 -9.59
C SER A 148 5.96 15.69 -10.00
N GLY A 149 5.35 14.95 -10.92
CA GLY A 149 5.84 13.69 -11.46
C GLY A 149 5.18 12.47 -10.83
N TYR A 150 5.95 11.39 -10.72
CA TYR A 150 5.46 10.12 -10.21
C TYR A 150 5.24 10.16 -8.69
N LEU A 151 4.00 9.92 -8.28
CA LEU A 151 3.60 9.80 -6.88
C LEU A 151 3.64 8.34 -6.44
N TYR A 152 4.28 8.12 -5.30
CA TYR A 152 4.33 6.84 -4.61
C TYR A 152 3.83 6.96 -3.18
N ILE A 153 3.22 5.90 -2.66
CA ILE A 153 2.94 5.71 -1.24
C ILE A 153 3.94 4.72 -0.66
N ASP A 154 4.40 5.01 0.56
CA ASP A 154 5.29 4.14 1.31
C ASP A 154 4.97 4.23 2.81
N LEU A 155 5.33 3.17 3.54
CA LEU A 155 5.33 3.18 4.99
C LEU A 155 6.75 3.42 5.49
N TYR A 156 6.86 4.02 6.67
CA TYR A 156 8.14 4.17 7.35
C TYR A 156 8.06 3.67 8.78
N TYR A 157 9.21 3.23 9.28
CA TYR A 157 9.45 2.93 10.68
C TYR A 157 10.33 4.03 11.30
N LYS A 158 9.85 4.65 12.36
CA LYS A 158 10.53 5.68 13.13
C LYS A 158 10.02 5.67 14.58
N PRO A 159 10.62 4.87 15.48
CA PRO A 159 10.33 4.94 16.91
C PRO A 159 10.89 6.24 17.51
N TYR A 160 10.44 6.61 18.71
CA TYR A 160 10.76 7.90 19.34
C TYR A 160 12.26 8.20 19.50
N TYR A 161 13.08 7.16 19.65
CA TYR A 161 14.53 7.26 19.83
C TYR A 161 15.30 7.36 18.51
N GLN A 162 14.65 7.21 17.35
CA GLN A 162 15.28 7.26 16.04
C GLN A 162 15.05 8.63 15.39
N SER A 163 16.14 9.32 15.04
CA SER A 163 16.08 10.65 14.43
C SER A 163 15.51 10.63 13.00
N SER A 164 15.90 9.64 12.21
CA SER A 164 15.54 9.51 10.80
C SER A 164 14.67 8.27 10.54
N PRO A 165 13.61 8.38 9.73
CA PRO A 165 12.77 7.23 9.39
C PRO A 165 13.52 6.22 8.53
N THR A 166 13.21 4.94 8.73
CA THR A 166 13.55 3.85 7.80
C THR A 166 12.31 3.51 6.98
N TRP A 167 12.29 3.89 5.71
CA TRP A 167 11.22 3.54 4.78
C TRP A 167 11.20 2.03 4.50
N PHE A 168 10.01 1.46 4.30
CA PHE A 168 9.87 0.05 3.96
C PHE A 168 10.41 -0.18 2.54
N GLY A 169 10.18 0.77 1.61
CA GLY A 169 10.81 0.81 0.30
C GLY A 169 11.95 1.83 0.14
N PRO A 170 12.77 1.76 -0.94
CA PRO A 170 12.61 0.91 -2.12
C PRO A 170 13.50 -0.35 -2.11
N THR A 171 14.44 -0.45 -1.17
CA THR A 171 15.47 -1.50 -1.15
C THR A 171 14.96 -2.82 -0.58
N ALA A 172 14.00 -2.78 0.33
CA ALA A 172 13.48 -3.96 1.02
C ALA A 172 12.09 -4.37 0.51
N TRP A 173 11.22 -3.41 0.18
CA TRP A 173 9.89 -3.66 -0.37
C TRP A 173 9.49 -2.61 -1.42
N GLN A 174 8.61 -2.96 -2.36
CA GLN A 174 8.26 -2.04 -3.44
C GLN A 174 7.23 -1.00 -2.98
N ARG A 175 7.50 0.28 -3.29
CA ARG A 175 6.55 1.37 -3.06
C ARG A 175 5.32 1.21 -3.95
N GLN A 176 4.16 1.66 -3.47
CA GLN A 176 2.96 1.66 -4.31
C GLN A 176 2.97 2.88 -5.23
N PHE A 177 3.07 2.65 -6.53
CA PHE A 177 2.84 3.69 -7.53
C PHE A 177 1.34 4.05 -7.56
N ILE A 178 1.05 5.35 -7.54
CA ILE A 178 -0.32 5.88 -7.63
C ILE A 178 -0.60 6.48 -9.01
N GLY A 179 0.40 7.14 -9.60
CA GLY A 179 0.25 7.79 -10.90
C GLY A 179 1.22 8.95 -11.09
N ASN A 180 1.06 9.66 -12.20
CA ASN A 180 1.84 10.85 -12.54
C ASN A 180 0.94 12.09 -12.41
N PHE A 181 1.33 13.04 -11.56
CA PHE A 181 0.49 14.17 -11.19
C PHE A 181 1.31 15.45 -10.98
N THR A 182 0.59 16.57 -10.86
CA THR A 182 1.16 17.86 -10.47
C THR A 182 0.29 18.51 -9.40
N THR A 183 0.86 18.73 -8.21
CA THR A 183 0.23 19.36 -7.04
C THR A 183 0.97 20.65 -6.70
N VAL A 184 0.31 21.82 -6.80
CA VAL A 184 0.98 23.14 -6.81
C VAL A 184 0.76 24.03 -5.58
N ARG A 185 -0.08 23.65 -4.60
CA ARG A 185 -0.36 24.49 -3.41
C ARG A 185 -0.10 23.76 -2.08
N SER A 186 0.25 24.52 -1.03
CA SER A 186 0.52 23.99 0.33
C SER A 186 -0.75 23.72 1.14
N CYS A 187 -0.73 22.66 1.96
CA CYS A 187 -1.90 22.14 2.69
C CYS A 187 -2.04 22.78 4.07
N ARG A 188 -2.26 24.10 4.16
CA ARG A 188 -2.41 24.76 5.47
C ARG A 188 -3.64 24.32 6.28
N TYR A 189 -4.58 23.56 5.72
CA TYR A 189 -5.89 23.31 6.33
C TYR A 189 -6.35 21.83 6.39
N LEU A 190 -5.54 20.87 5.92
CA LEU A 190 -5.90 19.44 6.01
C LEU A 190 -4.92 18.74 6.94
N PRO A 191 -5.40 17.96 7.93
CA PRO A 191 -4.50 17.11 8.70
C PRO A 191 -3.86 16.08 7.77
N ALA A 192 -2.59 15.75 8.02
CA ALA A 192 -1.84 14.82 7.18
C ALA A 192 -2.48 13.42 7.16
N ILE A 193 -3.15 13.05 8.27
CA ILE A 193 -4.04 11.91 8.40
C ILE A 193 -5.28 12.39 9.17
N GLU A 194 -6.47 12.26 8.58
CA GLU A 194 -7.71 12.50 9.32
C GLU A 194 -7.92 11.35 10.33
N ARG A 195 -7.82 11.67 11.62
CA ARG A 195 -8.22 10.74 12.68
C ARG A 195 -9.74 10.67 12.71
N GLY A 196 -10.28 9.67 12.03
CA GLY A 196 -11.66 9.23 12.26
C GLY A 196 -12.40 8.90 10.99
N TYR A 197 -12.21 7.69 10.46
CA TYR A 197 -13.32 6.88 9.95
C TYR A 197 -13.03 5.41 10.24
N ILE A 198 -13.85 4.86 11.13
CA ILE A 198 -14.02 3.44 11.38
C ILE A 198 -14.87 2.91 10.24
N LEU A 199 -14.41 1.90 9.51
CA LEU A 199 -15.24 0.76 9.11
C LEU A 199 -14.33 -0.47 9.04
N ALA A 200 -14.24 -1.18 10.16
CA ALA A 200 -13.92 -2.59 10.16
C ALA A 200 -15.25 -3.34 10.21
N GLN A 201 -15.54 -4.11 9.17
CA GLN A 201 -16.28 -5.36 9.27
C GLN A 201 -15.48 -6.41 8.50
#